data_AF-A0A4Q3RUR8-F1
#
_entry.id   AF-A0A4Q3RUR8-F1
#
_cell.length_a   1.000
_cell.length_b   1.000
_cell.length_c   1.000
_cell.angle_alpha   90.00
_cell.angle_beta   90.00
_cell.angle_gamma   90.00
#
_symmetry.space_group_name_H-M   'P 1'
#
loop_
_entity.id
_entity.type
_entity.pdbx_description
1 polymer ?
#
loop_
_entity_poly.entity_id
_entity_poly.type
_entity_poly.pdbx_seq_one_letter_code
_entity_poly.pdbx_strand_id
1 'polypeptide(L)' 'LYFETIPTKVTINEYIDLAKDYSTPQSGQFVNGLLDNIHKELSSQDKIEKKNFKNSTL' A
#
# COMPACT_ATOMS: atom_id res chain seq x y z
N LEU A 1 12.59 -4.91 6.43
CA LEU A 1 12.74 -4.00 5.27
C LEU A 1 11.66 -2.93 5.36
N TYR A 2 12.01 -1.65 5.24
CA TYR A 2 11.05 -0.55 5.10
C TYR A 2 11.24 0.09 3.73
N PHE A 3 10.16 0.15 2.93
CA PHE A 3 10.18 0.66 1.56
C PHE A 3 9.72 2.11 1.51
N GLU A 4 10.59 3.02 1.92
CA GLU A 4 10.27 4.46 1.99
C GLU A 4 10.07 5.08 0.60
N THR A 5 10.72 4.55 -0.43
CA THR A 5 10.68 5.09 -1.80
C THR A 5 9.57 4.51 -2.67
N ILE A 6 8.92 3.42 -2.23
CA ILE A 6 7.80 2.82 -2.97
C ILE A 6 6.53 3.60 -2.63
N PRO A 7 5.82 4.18 -3.62
CA PRO A 7 4.57 4.88 -3.36
C PRO A 7 3.56 3.97 -2.65
N THR A 8 2.86 4.50 -1.65
CA THR A 8 1.89 3.73 -0.84
C THR A 8 0.84 3.04 -1.70
N LYS A 9 0.35 3.71 -2.75
CA LYS A 9 -0.63 3.14 -3.69
C LYS A 9 -0.08 1.91 -4.44
N VAL A 10 1.19 1.93 -4.83
CA VAL A 10 1.83 0.79 -5.49
C VAL A 10 1.89 -0.38 -4.50
N THR A 11 2.34 -0.14 -3.26
CA THR A 11 2.33 -1.16 -2.20
C THR A 11 0.96 -1.79 -2.01
N ILE A 12 -0.11 -0.97 -1.92
CA ILE A 12 -1.49 -1.46 -1.76
C ILE A 12 -1.89 -2.36 -2.94
N ASN A 13 -1.62 -1.94 -4.18
CA ASN A 13 -1.94 -2.72 -5.37
C ASN A 13 -1.26 -4.09 -5.36
N GLU A 14 0.02 -4.18 -5.01
CA GLU A 14 0.74 -5.46 -4.96
C GLU A 14 0.11 -6.42 -3.94
N TYR A 15 -0.32 -5.92 -2.78
CA TYR A 15 -1.01 -6.76 -1.79
C TYR A 15 -2.39 -7.22 -2.26
N ILE A 16 -3.10 -6.41 -3.04
CA ILE A 16 -4.38 -6.81 -3.64
C ILE A 16 -4.16 -7.92 -4.67
N ASP A 17 -3.12 -7.83 -5.49
CA ASP A 17 -2.83 -8.83 -6.51
C ASP A 17 -2.37 -10.15 -5.87
N LEU A 18 -1.53 -10.09 -4.83
CA LEU A 18 -1.22 -11.27 -4.01
C LEU A 18 -2.49 -11.91 -3.40
N ALA A 19 -3.45 -11.12 -2.94
CA ALA A 19 -4.69 -11.64 -2.40
C ALA A 19 -5.57 -12.33 -3.46
N LYS A 20 -5.52 -11.87 -4.72
CA LYS A 20 -6.22 -12.54 -5.84
C LYS A 20 -5.56 -13.86 -6.19
N ASP A 21 -4.23 -13.90 -6.20
CA ASP A 21 -3.47 -15.05 -6.68
C ASP A 21 -3.44 -16.22 -5.67
N TYR A 22 -3.43 -15.92 -4.37
CA TYR A 22 -3.14 -16.92 -3.34
C TYR A 22 -4.27 -17.19 -2.33
N SER A 23 -5.41 -16.50 -2.44
CA SER A 23 -6.53 -16.64 -1.50
C SER A 23 -7.81 -17.07 -2.22
N THR A 24 -8.97 -16.59 -1.79
CA THR A 24 -10.28 -16.88 -2.40
C THR A 24 -10.65 -15.82 -3.46
N PRO A 25 -11.56 -16.13 -4.40
CA PRO A 25 -11.99 -15.18 -5.44
C PRO A 25 -12.48 -13.81 -4.92
N GLN A 26 -12.99 -13.76 -3.68
CA GLN A 26 -13.49 -12.53 -3.05
C GLN A 26 -12.40 -11.73 -2.30
N SER A 27 -11.22 -12.31 -2.13
CA SER A 27 -10.15 -11.74 -1.29
C SER A 27 -9.60 -10.43 -1.85
N GLY A 28 -9.52 -10.28 -3.18
CA GLY A 28 -9.05 -9.02 -3.78
C GLY A 28 -9.91 -7.81 -3.40
N GLN A 29 -11.24 -7.94 -3.46
CA GLN A 29 -12.16 -6.87 -3.07
C GLN A 29 -12.14 -6.61 -1.56
N PHE A 30 -12.09 -7.68 -0.76
CA PHE A 30 -12.01 -7.58 0.70
C PHE A 30 -10.73 -6.85 1.15
N VAL A 31 -9.57 -7.27 0.64
CA VAL A 31 -8.27 -6.67 0.96
C VAL A 31 -8.20 -5.23 0.47
N ASN A 32 -8.72 -4.92 -0.73
CA ASN A 32 -8.81 -3.54 -1.20
C ASN A 32 -9.59 -2.64 -0.20
N GLY A 33 -10.78 -3.07 0.20
CA GLY A 33 -11.59 -2.30 1.16
C GLY A 33 -10.92 -2.13 2.53
N LEU A 34 -10.24 -3.17 3.02
CA LEU A 34 -9.49 -3.12 4.27
C LEU A 34 -8.30 -2.15 4.18
N LEU A 35 -7.48 -2.27 3.13
CA LEU A 35 -6.29 -1.44 2.94
C LEU A 35 -6.66 0.03 2.65
N ASP A 36 -7.77 0.28 1.95
CA ASP A 36 -8.28 1.65 1.74
C ASP A 36 -8.65 2.32 3.06
N ASN A 37 -9.28 1.60 3.99
CA ASN A 37 -9.64 2.14 5.31
C ASN A 37 -8.39 2.42 6.14
N ILE A 38 -7.44 1.49 6.19
CA ILE A 38 -6.17 1.67 6.88
C ILE A 38 -5.39 2.85 6.27
N HIS A 39 -5.35 2.96 4.94
CA HIS A 39 -4.67 4.05 4.27
C HIS A 39 -5.28 5.41 4.61
N LYS A 40 -6.61 5.53 4.63
CA LYS A 40 -7.31 6.76 5.03
C LYS A 40 -7.00 7.12 6.48
N GLU A 41 -7.06 6.15 7.39
CA GLU A 41 -6.78 6.38 8.81
C GLU A 41 -5.33 6.87 9.00
N LEU A 42 -4.35 6.15 8.47
CA LEU A 42 -2.94 6.51 8.62
C LEU A 42 -2.60 7.84 7.93
N SER A 43 -3.24 8.15 6.79
CA SER A 43 -3.09 9.45 6.13
C SER A 43 -3.68 10.58 6.97
N SER A 44 -4.83 10.36 7.62
CA SER A 44 -5.46 11.36 8.48
C SER A 44 -4.66 11.66 9.76
N GLN A 45 -3.81 10.71 10.16
CA GLN A 45 -2.94 10.82 11.33
C GLN A 45 -1.51 11.26 10.95
N ASP A 46 -1.25 11.60 9.68
CA ASP A 46 0.07 11.91 9.13
C ASP A 46 1.15 10.84 9.45
N LYS A 47 0.75 9.56 9.53
CA LYS A 47 1.63 8.43 9.89
C LYS A 47 2.31 7.76 8.69
N ILE A 48 2.12 8.29 7.49
CA ILE A 48 2.69 7.73 6.25
C ILE A 48 3.89 8.56 5.83
N GLU A 49 5.09 8.06 6.16
CA GLU A 49 6.35 8.67 5.74
C GLU A 49 6.88 7.98 4.47
N LYS A 50 6.90 8.72 3.35
CA LYS A 50 7.43 8.26 2.07
C LYS A 50 8.42 9.27 1.50
N LYS A 51 9.50 8.77 0.92
CA LYS A 51 10.53 9.57 0.26
C LYS A 51 10.29 9.59 -1.24
N ASN A 52 10.35 10.77 -1.84
CA ASN A 52 10.31 10.91 -3.29
C ASN A 52 11.62 10.37 -3.90
N PHE A 53 11.50 9.49 -4.89
CA PHE A 53 12.66 8.91 -5.60
C PHE A 53 13.57 9.97 -6.25
N LYS A 54 13.00 11.13 -6.64
CA LYS A 54 13.73 12.24 -7.28
C LYS A 54 14.76 12.93 -6.37
N ASN A 55 14.72 12.69 -5.05
CA ASN A 55 15.64 13.32 -4.09
C ASN A 55 16.79 12.39 -3.69
N SER A 56 16.93 11.22 -4.34
CA SER A 56 18.09 10.34 -4.14
C SER A 56 19.24 10.86 -5.00
N THR A 57 19.95 11.87 -4.49
CA THR A 57 21.25 12.27 -5.03
C THR A 57 22.20 11.07 -4.92
N LEU A 58 22.79 10.65 -6.05
CA LEU A 58 23.96 9.77 -6.08
C LEU A 58 25.17 10.49 -5.50
#